data_AF-A0AAE9IJ56-F1
#
_entry.id   AF-A0AAE9IJ56-F1
#
_cell.length_a   1.000
_cell.length_b   1.000
_cell.length_c   1.000
_cell.angle_alpha   90.00
_cell.angle_beta   90.00
_cell.angle_gamma   90.00
#
_symmetry.space_group_name_H-M   'P 1'
#
loop_
_entity.id
_entity.type
_entity.pdbx_description
1 polymer ?
#
loop_
_entity_poly.entity_id
_entity_poly.type
_entity_poly.pdbx_seq_one_letter_code
_entity_poly.pdbx_strand_id
1 'polypeptide(L)' 'MRADTAMPDYILIRVFTEEKQALKEQARKKGTSLSGLIRDAVLDAPSTSTAGYDGVWS' A
#
# COMPACT_ATOMS: atom_id res chain seq x y z
N MET A 1 9.93 18.50 17.49
CA MET A 1 8.88 18.55 16.46
C MET A 1 8.24 17.17 16.42
N ARG A 2 6.96 17.05 16.77
CA ARG A 2 6.25 15.75 16.97
C ARG A 2 6.21 14.95 15.66
N ALA A 3 6.67 13.70 15.69
CA ALA A 3 6.47 12.73 14.62
C ALA A 3 5.68 11.48 15.06
N ASP A 4 5.15 11.47 16.29
CA ASP A 4 4.34 10.37 16.85
C ASP A 4 2.84 10.68 16.81
N THR A 5 2.34 11.11 15.64
CA THR A 5 0.92 10.89 15.36
C THR A 5 0.84 9.53 14.67
N ALA A 6 0.83 8.46 15.46
CA ALA A 6 0.31 7.19 14.98
C ALA A 6 -1.17 7.42 14.64
N MET A 7 -1.45 7.74 13.37
CA MET A 7 -2.82 7.61 12.87
C MET A 7 -3.19 6.14 13.03
N PRO A 8 -4.30 5.78 13.69
CA PRO A 8 -4.58 4.38 14.02
C PRO A 8 -4.72 3.47 12.79
N ASP A 9 -4.96 4.05 11.60
CA ASP A 9 -5.38 3.31 10.41
C ASP A 9 -4.41 3.42 9.21
N TYR A 10 -3.08 3.44 9.41
CA TYR A 10 -2.12 3.36 8.29
C TYR A 10 -1.42 1.98 8.21
N ILE A 11 -1.24 1.50 6.99
CA ILE A 11 -0.44 0.31 6.70
C ILE A 11 0.99 0.74 6.40
N LEU A 12 1.96 0.18 7.12
CA LEU A 12 3.37 0.33 6.81
C LEU A 12 3.86 -0.89 6.01
N ILE A 13 4.37 -0.66 4.81
CA ILE A 13 4.92 -1.70 3.94
C ILE A 13 6.43 -1.50 3.81
N ARG A 14 7.19 -2.57 4.04
CA ARG A 14 8.63 -2.60 3.77
C ARG A 14 8.85 -3.14 2.36
N VAL A 15 9.63 -2.41 1.57
CA VAL A 15 10.01 -2.74 0.19
C VAL A 15 11.48 -2.41 0.01
N PHE A 16 12.11 -3.00 -1.00
CA PHE A 16 13.46 -2.64 -1.39
C PHE A 16 13.52 -1.21 -1.95
N THR A 17 14.71 -0.63 -1.98
CA THR A 17 14.91 0.75 -2.43
C THR A 17 14.51 0.91 -3.89
N GLU A 18 14.87 -0.07 -4.72
CA GLU A 18 14.61 -0.12 -6.15
C GLU A 18 13.11 -0.19 -6.44
N GLU A 19 12.41 -1.06 -5.72
CA GLU A 19 10.94 -1.19 -5.79
C GLU A 19 10.26 0.13 -5.40
N LYS A 20 10.73 0.76 -4.32
CA LYS A 20 10.21 2.06 -3.88
C LYS A 20 10.37 3.13 -4.96
N GLN A 21 11.49 3.15 -5.68
CA GLN A 21 11.71 4.12 -6.76
C GLN A 21 10.81 3.83 -7.97
N ALA A 22 10.69 2.57 -8.36
CA ALA A 22 9.80 2.16 -9.45
C ALA A 22 8.34 2.55 -9.17
N LEU A 23 7.86 2.27 -7.94
CA LEU A 23 6.50 2.65 -7.51
C LEU A 23 6.29 4.17 -7.53
N LYS A 24 7.30 4.95 -7.11
CA LYS A 24 7.23 6.43 -7.15
C LYS A 24 7.13 6.95 -8.57
N GLU A 25 7.94 6.40 -9.48
CA GLU A 25 7.93 6.79 -10.88
C GLU A 25 6.57 6.46 -11.52
N GLN A 26 6.02 5.28 -11.22
CA GLN A 26 4.72 4.85 -11.71
C GLN A 26 3.58 5.73 -11.18
N ALA A 27 3.59 6.06 -9.89
CA ALA A 27 2.62 6.97 -9.28
C ALA A 27 2.68 8.35 -9.94
N ARG A 28 3.88 8.89 -10.19
CA ARG A 28 4.09 10.15 -10.90
C ARG A 28 3.55 10.11 -12.33
N LYS A 29 3.83 9.05 -13.10
CA LYS A 29 3.33 8.88 -14.47
C LYS A 29 1.81 8.85 -14.53
N LYS A 30 1.16 8.26 -13.52
CA LYS A 30 -0.30 8.19 -13.39
C LYS A 30 -0.92 9.45 -12.75
N GLY A 31 -0.12 10.41 -12.31
CA GLY A 31 -0.62 11.62 -11.63
C GLY A 31 -1.29 11.33 -10.28
N THR A 32 -0.92 10.22 -9.62
CA THR A 32 -1.48 9.81 -8.33
C THR A 32 -0.42 9.76 -7.23
N SER A 33 -0.85 9.57 -5.99
CA SER A 33 0.04 9.32 -4.85
C SER A 33 0.45 7.85 -4.79
N LEU A 34 1.54 7.54 -4.08
CA LEU A 34 1.95 6.15 -3.82
C LEU A 34 0.84 5.33 -3.13
N SER A 35 0.16 5.92 -2.15
CA SER A 35 -0.94 5.24 -1.44
C SER A 35 -2.14 5.02 -2.36
N GLY A 36 -2.46 5.98 -3.24
CA GLY A 36 -3.47 5.79 -4.28
C GLY A 36 -3.11 4.64 -5.22
N LEU A 37 -1.89 4.65 -5.76
CA LEU A 37 -1.39 3.57 -6.61
C LEU A 37 -1.52 2.18 -5.97
N ILE A 38 -1.13 2.05 -4.70
CA ILE A 38 -1.22 0.78 -3.96
C ILE A 38 -2.68 0.39 -3.71
N ARG A 39 -3.55 1.33 -3.34
CA ARG A 39 -4.98 1.04 -3.12
C ARG A 39 -5.65 0.56 -4.40
N ASP A 40 -5.45 1.26 -5.52
CA ASP A 40 -6.02 0.87 -6.80
C ASP A 40 -5.53 -0.54 -7.19
N ALA A 41 -4.23 -0.81 -7.02
CA ALA A 41 -3.66 -2.12 -7.34
C ALA A 41 -4.18 -3.27 -6.44
N VAL A 42 -4.48 -3.01 -5.17
CA VAL A 42 -4.91 -4.04 -4.21
C VAL A 42 -6.43 -4.21 -4.19
N LEU A 43 -7.19 -3.11 -4.27
CA LEU A 43 -8.65 -3.11 -4.15
C LEU A 43 -9.35 -3.33 -5.49
N ASP A 44 -8.75 -2.91 -6.61
CA ASP A 44 -9.29 -3.22 -7.95
C ASP A 44 -8.77 -4.56 -8.49
N ALA A 45 -7.85 -5.22 -7.79
CA ALA A 45 -7.42 -6.56 -8.19
C ALA A 45 -8.60 -7.53 -8.07
N PRO A 46 -8.92 -8.31 -9.13
CA PRO A 46 -9.85 -9.42 -8.98
C PRO A 46 -9.32 -10.32 -7.85
N SER A 47 -10.21 -10.76 -6.96
CA SER A 47 -9.88 -11.53 -5.76
C SER A 47 -9.22 -12.86 -6.10
N THR A 48 -7.93 -12.84 -6.47
CA THR A 48 -7.08 -14.01 -6.66
C THR A 48 -6.47 -14.39 -5.32
N SER A 49 -7.32 -14.65 -4.33
CA SER A 49 -6.88 -15.17 -3.03
C SER A 49 -7.37 -16.60 -2.85
N THR A 50 -6.63 -17.54 -3.43
CA THR A 50 -6.51 -18.91 -2.91
C THR A 50 -5.49 -18.93 -1.78
N ALA A 51 -5.80 -18.23 -0.68
CA ALA A 51 -5.12 -18.40 0.59
C ALA A 51 -6.16 -18.16 1.67
N GLY A 52 -6.50 -19.23 2.40
CA GLY A 52 -7.48 -19.19 3.49
C GLY A 52 -7.11 -18.10 4.48
N TYR A 53 -7.96 -17.07 4.53
CA TYR A 53 -7.85 -15.98 5.48
C TYR A 53 -9.01 -16.09 6.46
N ASP A 54 -8.71 -16.45 7.71
CA ASP A 54 -9.67 -16.78 8.78
C ASP A 54 -10.07 -15.56 9.65
N GLY A 55 -10.01 -14.34 9.10
CA GLY A 55 -10.85 -13.22 9.53
C GLY A 55 -10.81 -12.72 10.99
N VAL A 56 -9.90 -13.16 11.87
CA VAL A 56 -9.87 -12.67 13.26
C VAL A 56 -8.96 -11.45 13.37
N TRP A 57 -9.57 -10.27 13.48
CA TRP A 57 -8.95 -9.05 14.00
C TRP A 57 -9.33 -8.93 15.49
N SER A 58 -8.32 -8.88 16.38
CA SER A 58 -8.48 -8.59 17.82
C SER A 58 -8.15 -7.14 18.11
#